data_AF-A0A1E3M399-F1
#
_entry.id   AF-A0A1E3M399-F1
#
_cell.length_a   1.000
_cell.length_b   1.000
_cell.length_c   1.000
_cell.angle_alpha   90.00
_cell.angle_beta   90.00
_cell.angle_gamma   90.00
#
_symmetry.space_group_name_H-M   'P 1'
#
loop_
_entity.id
_entity.type
_entity.pdbx_description
1 polymer ?
#
loop_
_entity_poly.entity_id
_entity_poly.type
_entity_poly.pdbx_seq_one_letter_code
_entity_poly.pdbx_strand_id
1 'polypeptide(L)'
;MNNKPHVLQACNWKKYTIENWLEQFGAWINEDNAETYLGTRNTLTYLIDSVEGVKRDARKRSLPQCKISTDEARAVSGLLRDLRMNPNPTLQEWLDFVVLYYVHGLSEETIADISKCSRNAVRQDLKCGIAYIVGQRNTLRSKLTEKQAKVRKPKKTLDLAPIVL
;
A
#
# COMPACT_ATOMS: atom_id res chain seq x y z
N MET A 1 -14.74 -9.13 -22.07
CA MET A 1 -15.01 -8.07 -21.07
C MET A 1 -13.87 -8.02 -20.05
N ASN A 2 -13.12 -6.91 -20.08
CA ASN A 2 -12.16 -6.38 -19.09
C ASN A 2 -11.13 -7.33 -18.46
N ASN A 3 -10.11 -7.71 -19.25
CA ASN A 3 -8.82 -8.15 -18.74
C ASN A 3 -8.08 -6.93 -18.16
N LYS A 4 -8.45 -6.49 -16.96
CA LYS A 4 -7.64 -5.50 -16.23
C LYS A 4 -6.28 -6.15 -16.02
N PRO A 5 -5.16 -5.61 -16.55
CA PRO A 5 -3.85 -6.13 -16.21
C PRO A 5 -3.77 -6.15 -14.68
N HIS A 6 -3.36 -7.29 -14.12
CA HIS A 6 -3.25 -7.47 -12.68
C HIS A 6 -2.50 -6.25 -12.17
N VAL A 7 -3.13 -5.46 -11.29
CA VAL A 7 -2.70 -4.10 -10.90
C VAL A 7 -1.24 -4.08 -10.37
N LEU A 8 -0.69 -5.25 -10.03
CA LEU A 8 0.70 -5.51 -9.69
C LEU A 8 1.71 -5.45 -10.85
N GLN A 9 1.28 -5.57 -12.11
CA GLN A 9 2.15 -5.54 -13.32
C GLN A 9 2.65 -4.13 -13.66
N ALA A 10 1.91 -3.09 -13.25
CA ALA A 10 2.25 -1.71 -13.57
C ALA A 10 3.34 -1.11 -12.66
N CYS A 11 3.70 -1.77 -11.55
CA CYS A 11 4.58 -1.20 -10.54
C CYS A 11 5.93 -1.92 -10.47
N ASN A 12 7.03 -1.15 -10.52
CA ASN A 12 8.38 -1.67 -10.31
C ASN A 12 8.65 -1.84 -8.81
N TRP A 13 8.23 -2.96 -8.23
CA TRP A 13 8.39 -3.28 -6.82
C TRP A 13 9.83 -3.36 -6.30
N LYS A 14 10.85 -3.27 -7.17
CA LYS A 14 12.26 -3.19 -6.77
C LYS A 14 12.72 -1.75 -6.48
N LYS A 15 11.95 -0.74 -6.88
CA LYS A 15 12.28 0.69 -6.72
C LYS A 15 12.42 1.11 -5.26
N TYR A 16 11.55 0.57 -4.39
CA TYR A 16 11.51 0.89 -2.96
C TYR A 16 11.27 -0.36 -2.11
N THR A 17 11.66 -0.31 -0.83
CA THR A 17 11.20 -1.30 0.17
C THR A 17 9.69 -1.15 0.40
N ILE A 18 9.04 -2.16 0.99
CA ILE A 18 7.58 -2.15 1.14
C ILE A 18 7.12 -1.04 2.08
N GLU A 19 7.91 -0.78 3.12
CA GLU A 19 7.68 0.29 4.09
C GLU A 19 7.66 1.63 3.37
N ASN A 20 8.68 1.89 2.54
CA ASN A 20 8.77 3.13 1.79
C ASN A 20 7.69 3.23 0.70
N TRP A 21 7.24 2.11 0.11
CA TRP A 21 6.07 2.10 -0.76
C TRP A 21 4.80 2.54 -0.01
N LEU A 22 4.60 2.07 1.21
CA LEU A 22 3.44 2.41 2.03
C LEU A 22 3.51 3.87 2.51
N GLU A 23 4.68 4.37 2.91
CA GLU A 23 4.86 5.79 3.27
C GLU A 23 4.64 6.72 2.08
N GLN A 24 5.15 6.36 0.90
CA GLN A 24 4.93 7.11 -0.34
C GLN A 24 3.46 7.10 -0.76
N PHE A 25 2.78 5.97 -0.58
CA PHE A 25 1.35 5.86 -0.82
C PHE A 25 0.54 6.71 0.17
N GLY A 26 0.94 6.75 1.45
CA GLY A 26 0.40 7.68 2.43
C GLY A 26 0.61 9.13 2.03
N ALA A 27 1.81 9.49 1.56
CA ALA A 27 2.11 10.83 1.08
C ALA A 27 1.19 11.21 -0.09
N TRP A 28 1.01 10.30 -1.06
CA TRP A 28 0.13 10.49 -2.21
C TRP A 28 -1.35 10.70 -1.81
N ILE A 29 -1.90 9.87 -0.92
CA ILE A 29 -3.27 10.05 -0.41
C ILE A 29 -3.42 11.39 0.29
N ASN A 30 -2.41 11.79 1.08
CA ASN A 30 -2.51 13.01 1.88
C ASN A 30 -2.25 14.28 1.06
N GLU A 31 -1.51 14.19 -0.04
CA GLU A 31 -1.33 15.27 -1.01
C GLU A 31 -2.64 15.58 -1.75
N ASP A 32 -3.38 14.55 -2.17
CA ASP A 32 -4.74 14.70 -2.72
C ASP A 32 -5.75 15.24 -1.67
N ASN A 33 -5.52 14.98 -0.38
CA ASN A 33 -6.37 15.47 0.72
C ASN A 33 -5.86 16.78 1.37
N ALA A 34 -4.95 17.51 0.71
CA ALA A 34 -4.29 18.68 1.27
C ALA A 34 -5.24 19.82 1.70
N GLU A 35 -6.48 19.85 1.20
CA GLU A 35 -7.50 20.82 1.61
C GLU A 35 -8.01 20.62 3.06
N THR A 36 -7.83 19.43 3.66
CA THR A 36 -8.48 19.10 4.95
C THR A 36 -7.56 19.28 6.17
N TYR A 37 -6.23 19.33 5.98
CA TYR A 37 -5.27 19.35 7.09
C TYR A 37 -4.19 20.42 6.87
N LEU A 38 -4.28 21.52 7.62
CA LEU A 38 -3.24 22.55 7.64
C LEU A 38 -2.15 22.17 8.66
N GLY A 39 -0.90 22.14 8.19
CA GLY A 39 0.28 21.99 9.02
C GLY A 39 0.62 23.31 9.69
N THR A 40 0.02 23.58 10.84
CA THR A 40 0.16 24.87 11.49
C THR A 40 1.57 25.04 12.08
N ARG A 41 2.38 25.93 11.49
CA ARG A 41 3.73 26.28 11.99
C ARG A 41 3.75 27.50 12.93
N ASN A 42 2.64 28.24 13.05
CA ASN A 42 2.55 29.50 13.80
C ASN A 42 1.38 29.50 14.81
N THR A 43 1.57 30.12 15.98
CA THR A 43 0.58 30.19 17.07
C THR A 43 -0.68 30.97 16.69
N LEU A 44 -0.58 32.01 15.86
CA LEU A 44 -1.74 32.76 15.37
C LEU A 44 -2.65 31.90 14.50
N THR A 45 -2.08 31.17 13.56
CA THR A 45 -2.82 30.25 12.71
C THR A 45 -3.50 29.17 13.55
N TYR A 46 -2.84 28.68 14.61
CA TYR A 46 -3.41 27.68 15.52
C TYR A 46 -4.70 28.16 16.21
N LEU A 47 -4.74 29.44 16.59
CA LEU A 47 -5.91 30.03 17.23
C LEU A 47 -7.06 30.20 16.24
N ILE A 48 -6.78 30.65 15.01
CA ILE A 48 -7.78 30.80 13.95
C ILE A 48 -8.42 29.44 13.60
N ASP A 49 -7.59 28.42 13.35
CA ASP A 49 -8.05 27.06 13.03
C ASP A 49 -8.91 26.46 14.16
N SER A 50 -8.60 26.81 15.42
CA SER A 50 -9.33 26.33 16.60
C SER A 50 -10.74 26.93 16.71
N VAL A 51 -10.92 28.16 16.22
CA VAL A 51 -12.22 28.85 16.20
C VAL A 51 -13.06 28.34 15.03
N GLU A 52 -12.43 28.05 13.89
CA GLU A 52 -13.11 27.55 12.69
C GLU A 52 -13.45 26.05 12.74
N GLY A 53 -12.97 25.32 13.76
CA GLY A 53 -13.25 23.89 13.93
C GLY A 53 -12.50 23.00 12.94
N VAL A 54 -11.42 23.50 12.33
CA VAL A 54 -10.60 22.75 11.37
C VAL A 54 -9.88 21.62 12.09
N LYS A 55 -10.00 20.39 11.56
CA LYS A 55 -9.33 19.22 12.13
C LYS A 55 -7.83 19.33 11.88
N ARG A 56 -7.07 19.35 12.97
CA ARG A 56 -5.61 19.38 12.89
C ARG A 56 -5.07 18.06 12.39
N ASP A 57 -3.95 18.15 11.71
CA ASP A 57 -3.16 16.99 11.37
C ASP A 57 -2.63 16.32 12.65
N ALA A 58 -3.10 15.11 12.95
CA ALA A 58 -2.65 14.35 14.13
C ALA A 58 -1.28 13.69 13.91
N ARG A 59 -0.69 13.86 12.71
CA ARG A 59 0.60 13.28 12.35
C ARG A 59 1.72 13.93 13.14
N LYS A 60 2.37 13.11 13.97
CA LYS A 60 3.64 13.48 14.62
C LYS A 60 4.85 13.19 13.72
N ARG A 61 4.70 12.38 12.66
CA ARG A 61 5.74 12.08 11.67
C ARG A 61 5.44 12.77 10.35
N SER A 62 6.44 13.44 9.78
CA SER A 62 6.36 13.90 8.40
C SER A 62 6.61 12.73 7.46
N LEU A 63 5.64 12.44 6.59
CA LEU A 63 5.83 11.51 5.49
C LEU A 63 6.82 12.09 4.46
N PRO A 64 7.55 11.25 3.71
CA PRO A 64 8.45 11.71 2.66
C PRO A 64 7.68 12.41 1.52
N GLN A 65 8.37 13.23 0.74
CA GLN A 65 7.80 13.80 -0.48
C GLN A 65 7.31 12.69 -1.42
N CYS A 66 6.10 12.88 -1.95
CA CYS A 66 5.47 11.97 -2.88
C CYS A 66 6.29 11.87 -4.18
N LYS A 67 6.71 10.65 -4.52
CA LYS A 67 7.49 10.32 -5.72
C LYS A 67 6.86 9.18 -6.52
N ILE A 68 5.63 8.79 -6.18
CA ILE A 68 4.93 7.69 -6.83
C ILE A 68 3.96 8.22 -7.87
N SER A 69 3.82 7.49 -8.98
CA SER A 69 2.83 7.80 -10.01
C SER A 69 1.44 7.29 -9.61
N THR A 70 0.37 7.87 -10.16
CA THR A 70 -1.02 7.43 -9.96
C THR A 70 -1.22 5.93 -10.23
N ASP A 71 -0.52 5.37 -11.23
CA ASP A 71 -0.61 3.94 -11.54
C ASP A 71 0.11 3.05 -10.51
N GLU A 72 1.25 3.53 -9.99
CA GLU A 72 1.95 2.88 -8.87
C GLU A 72 1.10 2.95 -7.59
N ALA A 73 0.44 4.08 -7.34
CA ALA A 73 -0.50 4.25 -6.22
C ALA A 73 -1.70 3.31 -6.33
N ARG A 74 -2.27 3.16 -7.53
CA ARG A 74 -3.34 2.16 -7.80
C ARG A 74 -2.85 0.73 -7.57
N ALA A 75 -1.60 0.43 -7.88
CA ALA A 75 -0.98 -0.86 -7.59
C ALA A 75 -0.94 -1.17 -6.10
N VAL A 76 -0.50 -0.21 -5.29
CA VAL A 76 -0.45 -0.34 -3.82
C VAL A 76 -1.85 -0.43 -3.22
N SER A 77 -2.81 0.38 -3.66
CA SER A 77 -4.19 0.32 -3.16
C SER A 77 -4.88 -1.00 -3.51
N GLY A 78 -4.62 -1.53 -4.72
CA GLY A 78 -5.08 -2.85 -5.14
C GLY A 78 -4.53 -3.96 -4.23
N LEU A 79 -3.23 -3.93 -3.94
CA LEU A 79 -2.59 -4.88 -3.02
C LEU A 79 -3.23 -4.84 -1.62
N LEU A 80 -3.38 -3.65 -1.02
CA LEU A 80 -3.99 -3.51 0.30
C LEU A 80 -5.45 -3.99 0.33
N ARG A 81 -6.23 -3.70 -0.71
CA ARG A 81 -7.60 -4.20 -0.83
C ARG A 81 -7.62 -5.72 -0.90
N ASP A 82 -6.77 -6.33 -1.72
CA ASP A 82 -6.71 -7.78 -1.86
C ASP A 82 -6.31 -8.46 -0.54
N LEU A 83 -5.41 -7.83 0.24
CA LEU A 83 -5.04 -8.31 1.57
C LEU A 83 -6.20 -8.21 2.57
N ARG A 84 -7.02 -7.17 2.46
CA ARG A 84 -8.17 -6.95 3.35
C ARG A 84 -9.34 -7.89 3.08
N MET A 85 -9.42 -8.48 1.89
CA MET A 85 -10.42 -9.51 1.56
C MET A 85 -10.23 -10.81 2.34
N ASN A 86 -9.10 -11.00 3.03
CA ASN A 86 -8.89 -12.19 3.84
C ASN A 86 -9.77 -12.15 5.11
N PRO A 87 -10.43 -13.27 5.48
CA PRO A 87 -11.40 -13.31 6.58
C PRO A 87 -10.77 -13.38 7.98
N ASN A 88 -9.44 -13.51 8.09
CA ASN A 88 -8.79 -13.68 9.40
C ASN A 88 -8.74 -12.35 10.17
N PRO A 89 -9.38 -12.24 11.35
CA PRO A 89 -9.45 -10.99 12.11
C PRO A 89 -8.07 -10.51 12.59
N THR A 90 -7.18 -11.41 13.01
CA THR A 90 -5.83 -11.03 13.48
C THR A 90 -5.00 -10.40 12.37
N LEU A 91 -5.15 -10.87 11.13
CA LEU A 91 -4.47 -10.27 9.98
C LEU A 91 -5.04 -8.89 9.66
N GLN A 92 -6.35 -8.68 9.86
CA GLN A 92 -6.97 -7.39 9.65
C GLN A 92 -6.46 -6.36 10.66
N GLU A 93 -6.31 -6.75 11.94
CA GLU A 93 -5.72 -5.90 12.97
C GLU A 93 -4.27 -5.52 12.64
N TRP A 94 -3.45 -6.48 12.20
CA TRP A 94 -2.08 -6.18 11.76
C TRP A 94 -2.05 -5.23 10.57
N LEU A 95 -2.94 -5.42 9.59
CA LEU A 95 -3.06 -4.52 8.44
C LEU A 95 -3.52 -3.13 8.87
N ASP A 96 -4.43 -3.03 9.85
CA ASP A 96 -4.88 -1.75 10.39
C ASP A 96 -3.75 -0.99 11.07
N PHE A 97 -2.91 -1.66 11.86
CA PHE A 97 -1.72 -1.03 12.44
C PHE A 97 -0.72 -0.56 11.38
N VAL A 98 -0.49 -1.37 10.33
CA VAL A 98 0.37 -1.00 9.21
C VAL A 98 -0.16 0.25 8.49
N VAL A 99 -1.48 0.31 8.23
CA VAL A 99 -2.11 1.47 7.58
C VAL A 99 -2.05 2.71 8.47
N LEU A 100 -2.37 2.59 9.76
CA LEU A 100 -2.29 3.70 10.72
C LEU A 100 -0.87 4.26 10.84
N TYR A 101 0.13 3.39 10.83
CA TYR A 101 1.53 3.80 10.96
C TYR A 101 2.09 4.39 9.67
N TYR A 102 2.05 3.65 8.56
CA TYR A 102 2.73 4.02 7.31
C TYR A 102 1.91 4.95 6.43
N VAL A 103 0.59 4.73 6.33
CA VAL A 103 -0.27 5.52 5.43
C VAL A 103 -0.75 6.79 6.12
N HIS A 104 -1.21 6.66 7.37
CA HIS A 104 -1.67 7.82 8.15
C HIS A 104 -0.55 8.54 8.91
N GLY A 105 0.67 7.99 9.01
CA GLY A 105 1.80 8.68 9.64
C GLY A 105 1.64 8.90 11.16
N LEU A 106 0.81 8.08 11.83
CA LEU A 106 0.61 8.18 13.26
C LEU A 106 1.82 7.63 14.03
N SER A 107 2.05 8.18 15.22
CA SER A 107 3.08 7.65 16.12
C SER A 107 2.63 6.34 16.76
N GLU A 108 3.58 5.48 17.12
CA GLU A 108 3.31 4.23 17.83
C GLU A 108 2.57 4.46 19.16
N GLU A 109 2.81 5.60 19.80
CA GLU A 109 2.11 6.03 21.01
C GLU A 109 0.63 6.29 20.76
N THR A 110 0.33 7.08 19.74
CA THR A 110 -1.06 7.40 19.39
C THR A 110 -1.83 6.14 18.98
N ILE A 111 -1.18 5.20 18.29
CA ILE A 111 -1.79 3.92 17.93
C ILE A 111 -2.03 3.08 19.19
N ALA A 112 -1.06 3.02 20.10
CA ALA A 112 -1.21 2.34 21.39
C ALA A 112 -2.38 2.90 22.21
N ASP A 113 -2.57 4.22 22.22
CA ASP A 113 -3.67 4.88 22.92
C ASP A 113 -5.03 4.56 22.28
N ILE A 114 -5.12 4.60 20.94
CA ILE A 114 -6.35 4.28 20.19
C ILE A 114 -6.76 2.82 20.41
N SER A 115 -5.79 1.92 20.35
CA SER A 115 -6.02 0.47 20.42
C SER A 115 -5.95 -0.09 21.84
N LYS A 116 -5.63 0.76 22.83
CA LYS A 116 -5.48 0.39 24.26
C LYS A 116 -4.50 -0.76 24.46
N CYS A 117 -3.41 -0.75 23.69
CA CYS A 117 -2.37 -1.79 23.72
C CYS A 117 -1.03 -1.20 24.18
N SER A 118 -0.08 -2.07 24.54
CA SER A 118 1.28 -1.61 24.84
C SER A 118 2.02 -1.22 23.56
N ARG A 119 2.95 -0.26 23.66
CA ARG A 119 3.83 0.13 22.52
C ARG A 119 4.61 -1.04 21.93
N ASN A 120 4.97 -2.01 22.77
CA ASN A 120 5.71 -3.19 22.31
C ASN A 120 4.82 -4.14 21.48
N ALA A 121 3.54 -4.29 21.86
CA ALA A 121 2.58 -5.06 21.07
C ALA A 121 2.40 -4.43 19.68
N VAL A 122 2.20 -3.11 19.62
CA VAL A 122 2.09 -2.37 18.34
C VAL A 122 3.30 -2.60 17.44
N ARG A 123 4.52 -2.53 17.99
CA ARG A 123 5.75 -2.80 17.21
C ARG A 123 5.83 -4.24 16.70
N GLN A 124 5.40 -5.20 17.50
CA GLN A 124 5.41 -6.60 17.12
C GLN A 124 4.40 -6.86 16.00
N ASP A 125 3.17 -6.39 16.15
CA ASP A 125 2.12 -6.55 15.16
C ASP A 125 2.46 -5.82 13.85
N LEU A 126 3.12 -4.66 13.93
CA LEU A 126 3.63 -3.95 12.76
C LEU A 126 4.64 -4.81 11.98
N LYS A 127 5.60 -5.44 12.69
CA LYS A 127 6.58 -6.35 12.06
C LYS A 127 5.91 -7.56 11.42
N CYS A 128 4.94 -8.17 12.11
CA CYS A 128 4.15 -9.29 11.59
C CYS A 128 3.36 -8.88 10.34
N GLY A 129 2.73 -7.70 10.36
CA GLY A 129 1.99 -7.14 9.22
C GLY A 129 2.87 -6.92 7.99
N ILE A 130 4.07 -6.35 8.17
CA ILE A 130 5.04 -6.16 7.07
C ILE A 130 5.48 -7.50 6.50
N ALA A 131 5.85 -8.47 7.36
CA ALA A 131 6.27 -9.79 6.93
C ALA A 131 5.16 -10.49 6.11
N TYR A 132 3.91 -10.35 6.53
CA TYR A 132 2.75 -10.88 5.82
C TYR A 132 2.59 -10.27 4.42
N ILE A 133 2.67 -8.94 4.29
CA ILE A 133 2.55 -8.24 3.00
C ILE A 133 3.66 -8.68 2.05
N VAL A 134 4.89 -8.78 2.53
CA VAL A 134 6.04 -9.24 1.74
C VAL A 134 5.84 -10.68 1.26
N GLY A 135 5.36 -11.56 2.14
CA GLY A 135 5.03 -12.95 1.82
C GLY A 135 3.97 -13.06 0.73
N GLN A 136 2.86 -12.32 0.86
CA GLN A 136 1.77 -12.38 -0.10
C GLN A 136 2.15 -11.83 -1.48
N ARG A 137 2.98 -10.78 -1.53
CA ARG A 137 3.51 -10.25 -2.79
C ARG A 137 4.29 -11.31 -3.57
N ASN A 138 5.12 -12.10 -2.88
CA ASN A 138 5.90 -13.17 -3.50
C ASN A 138 4.99 -14.25 -4.09
N THR A 139 3.93 -14.62 -3.36
CA THR A 139 2.90 -15.58 -3.82
C THR A 139 2.11 -15.07 -5.02
N LEU A 140 1.78 -13.78 -5.08
CA LEU A 140 1.08 -13.19 -6.22
C LEU A 140 1.99 -13.11 -7.45
N ARG A 141 3.28 -12.83 -7.24
CA ARG A 141 4.30 -12.80 -8.30
C ARG A 141 4.53 -14.20 -8.91
N SER A 142 4.59 -15.26 -8.12
CA SER A 142 4.74 -16.63 -8.65
C SER A 142 3.53 -17.05 -9.51
N LYS A 143 2.31 -16.77 -9.04
CA LYS A 143 1.07 -17.03 -9.80
C LYS A 143 1.01 -16.28 -11.13
N LEU A 144 1.55 -15.05 -11.18
CA LEU A 144 1.66 -14.27 -12.41
C LEU A 144 2.63 -14.91 -13.41
N THR A 145 3.80 -15.36 -12.95
CA THR A 145 4.78 -16.03 -13.82
C THR A 145 4.25 -17.34 -14.39
N GLU A 146 3.52 -18.12 -13.60
CA GLU A 146 2.88 -19.37 -14.04
C GLU A 146 1.81 -19.13 -15.11
N LYS A 147 0.95 -18.11 -14.92
CA LYS A 147 -0.06 -17.73 -15.92
C LYS A 147 0.56 -17.26 -17.23
N GLN A 148 1.62 -16.45 -17.17
CA GLN A 148 2.32 -15.99 -18.38
C GLN A 148 3.02 -17.14 -19.12
N ALA A 149 3.60 -18.11 -18.40
CA ALA A 149 4.19 -19.31 -19.00
C ALA A 149 3.13 -20.17 -19.73
N LYS A 150 1.89 -20.21 -19.20
CA LYS A 150 0.79 -20.97 -19.82
C LYS A 150 0.26 -20.33 -21.10
N VAL A 151 0.24 -18.99 -21.17
CA VAL A 151 -0.13 -18.22 -22.37
C VAL A 151 0.95 -18.30 -23.46
N ARG A 152 2.22 -18.49 -23.09
CA ARG A 152 3.37 -18.61 -24.01
C ARG A 152 3.55 -20.00 -24.64
N LYS A 153 2.67 -20.98 -24.42
CA LYS A 153 2.75 -22.25 -25.17
C LYS A 153 2.63 -21.94 -26.68
N PRO A 154 3.64 -22.29 -27.51
CA PRO A 154 3.59 -21.98 -28.93
C PRO A 154 2.39 -22.69 -29.55
N LYS A 155 1.61 -21.97 -30.36
CA LYS A 155 0.65 -22.59 -31.28
C LYS A 155 1.44 -23.63 -32.07
N LYS A 156 0.98 -24.89 -32.05
CA LYS A 156 1.59 -25.99 -32.82
C LYS A 156 1.95 -25.47 -34.20
N THR A 157 3.24 -25.50 -34.53
CA THR A 157 3.73 -25.33 -35.91
C THR A 157 2.90 -26.25 -36.79
N LEU A 158 2.18 -25.70 -37.77
CA LEU A 158 1.61 -26.52 -38.82
C LEU A 158 2.78 -27.23 -39.50
N ASP A 159 2.79 -28.55 -39.42
CA ASP A 159 3.69 -29.39 -40.20
C ASP A 159 3.42 -29.11 -41.68
N LEU A 160 4.31 -28.32 -42.31
CA LEU A 160 4.38 -28.23 -43.76
C LEU A 160 4.93 -29.57 -44.25
N ALA A 161 4.02 -30.42 -44.72
CA ALA A 161 4.39 -31.65 -45.42
C ALA A 161 5.28 -31.29 -46.63
N PRO A 162 6.37 -32.05 -46.88
CA PRO A 162 7.20 -31.82 -48.05
C PRO A 162 6.40 -32.14 -49.32
N ILE A 163 6.33 -31.16 -50.22
CA ILE A 163 5.84 -31.36 -51.58
C ILE A 163 6.82 -32.33 -52.24
N VAL A 164 6.36 -33.55 -52.49
CA VAL A 164 7.06 -34.53 -53.33
C VAL A 164 6.97 -34.02 -54.77
N LEU A 165 8.13 -33.89 -55.41
CA LEU A 165 8.33 -33.53 -56.82
C LEU A 165 7.67 -34.53 -57.77
#